data_AF-A0A9E4ETX0-F1
#
_entry.id   AF-A0A9E4ETX0-F1
#
_cell.length_a   1.000
_cell.length_b   1.000
_cell.length_c   1.000
_cell.angle_alpha   90.00
_cell.angle_beta   90.00
_cell.angle_gamma   90.00
#
_symmetry.space_group_name_H-M   'P 1'
#
loop_
_entity.id
_entity.type
_entity.pdbx_description
1 polymer ?
#
loop_
_entity_poly.entity_id
_entity_poly.type
_entity_poly.pdbx_seq_one_letter_code
_entity_poly.pdbx_strand_id
1 'polypeptide(L)'
;MLKLSVLQVEVNRVRLGVELADHAGARIYRSRRATGPFEEVGVAFEETYDDTVHLEPGRTCYYKAAEWRAPSLYPETSSLDEGTPLKVTVPRAQKERRFVLTEKREEITISMGGYLDESNTVTVGPEVYCPGPNSSMPPYDQVFEPNQYVVIENLGENDVENPWVVANGQRDWWSVETMTREIAGIAGGGRLDDRDRMMAIWKFVVDELYDSRIGLSWFDQTSDPVRLFNVYGFEGCVANAITSRRLAEQMGVKSREIWLGGTIDGYGRGRSCGHDIFEAFADGDWHFLDTDLMVFFLKRDNRTVAGSEDFSRDIDLLRRSHRNLGLCGRDLPEKDYYYTPFRERKYVYPPNKGGAWMDATGKIKQTPGEYPPAQTMALRLRPGEKLVRYWDNVGKNVIRGKRLYPTVRYSNGKLAYRPDLRGPLALNGMESIINVAQETSGSRVALHPEKKGEVSEVVWRVASPYAIAGARLGIRCRCDTQEDGLEVLFSKDGETWRSLWVAIGRRLDACVDLDWYLNPALNDWRGETDLGWRMGPCYQYYIKVAMWAGSRPHGVGLDAIRFDTDIQCATRSLPSLFCGEN
;
A
#
# COMPACT_ATOMS: atom_id res chain seq x y z
N MET A 1 35.21 11.13 -2.21
CA MET A 1 34.12 10.27 -1.70
C MET A 1 33.55 10.89 -0.44
N LEU A 2 32.23 10.81 -0.28
CA LEU A 2 31.55 11.28 0.93
C LEU A 2 31.61 10.21 2.01
N LYS A 3 31.65 10.63 3.28
CA LYS A 3 31.67 9.71 4.41
C LYS A 3 30.27 9.19 4.69
N LEU A 4 30.18 7.89 4.96
CA LEU A 4 28.95 7.22 5.35
C LEU A 4 29.08 6.68 6.77
N SER A 5 27.96 6.66 7.48
CA SER A 5 27.81 5.98 8.77
C SER A 5 26.53 5.14 8.78
N VAL A 6 26.47 4.13 9.65
CA VAL A 6 25.25 3.34 9.86
C VAL A 6 24.46 3.96 10.99
N LEU A 7 23.21 4.34 10.73
CA LEU A 7 22.29 4.84 11.75
C LEU A 7 21.39 3.73 12.27
N GLN A 8 20.87 2.88 11.37
CA GLN A 8 19.96 1.80 11.70
C GLN A 8 20.08 0.66 10.67
N VAL A 9 19.94 -0.58 11.13
CA VAL A 9 19.96 -1.76 10.26
C VAL A 9 18.85 -2.70 10.68
N GLU A 10 17.94 -2.95 9.75
CA GLU A 10 16.81 -3.85 9.87
C GLU A 10 16.84 -4.85 8.72
N VAL A 11 15.95 -5.83 8.77
CA VAL A 11 15.88 -6.91 7.78
C VAL A 11 15.54 -6.40 6.38
N ASN A 12 14.84 -5.27 6.30
CA ASN A 12 14.28 -4.67 5.08
C ASN A 12 14.75 -3.22 4.83
N ARG A 13 15.57 -2.65 5.73
CA ARG A 13 16.03 -1.26 5.65
C ARG A 13 17.44 -1.11 6.21
N VAL A 14 18.29 -0.39 5.48
CA VAL A 14 19.57 0.13 5.99
C VAL A 14 19.49 1.64 5.94
N ARG A 15 19.48 2.29 7.11
CA ARG A 15 19.52 3.74 7.23
C ARG A 15 20.97 4.20 7.38
N LEU A 16 21.43 4.98 6.42
CA LEU A 16 22.76 5.54 6.37
C LEU A 16 22.73 7.01 6.77
N GLY A 17 23.75 7.44 7.51
CA GLY A 17 24.09 8.86 7.67
C GLY A 17 25.06 9.25 6.55
N VAL A 18 24.79 10.36 5.88
CA VAL A 18 25.53 10.84 4.72
C VAL A 18 26.12 12.21 5.03
N GLU A 19 27.44 12.32 5.08
CA GLU A 19 28.12 13.59 5.33
C GLU A 19 28.15 14.40 4.03
N LEU A 20 27.14 15.27 3.84
CA LEU A 20 27.01 16.10 2.64
C LEU A 20 27.95 17.30 2.64
N ALA A 21 28.45 17.75 3.80
CA ALA A 21 29.22 19.00 3.94
C ALA A 21 28.48 20.17 3.27
N ASP A 22 28.90 20.60 2.08
CA ASP A 22 28.27 21.68 1.29
C ASP A 22 27.67 21.19 -0.05
N HIS A 23 27.59 19.87 -0.25
CA HIS A 23 27.12 19.27 -1.49
C HIS A 23 25.58 19.25 -1.55
N ALA A 24 25.03 19.46 -2.74
CA ALA A 24 23.57 19.43 -2.97
C ALA A 24 22.94 18.03 -2.81
N GLY A 25 23.76 16.98 -2.68
CA GLY A 25 23.33 15.61 -2.45
C GLY A 25 24.46 14.60 -2.67
N ALA A 26 24.13 13.31 -2.51
CA ALA A 26 25.04 12.19 -2.69
C ALA A 26 24.39 11.06 -3.49
N ARG A 27 25.12 10.47 -4.43
CA ARG A 27 24.76 9.19 -5.02
C ARG A 27 25.25 8.07 -4.14
N ILE A 28 24.37 7.14 -3.81
CA ILE A 28 24.67 6.00 -2.95
C ILE A 28 24.83 4.77 -3.82
N TYR A 29 25.95 4.07 -3.64
CA TYR A 29 26.25 2.85 -4.34
C TYR A 29 26.43 1.70 -3.37
N ARG A 30 26.07 0.50 -3.82
CA ARG A 30 26.16 -0.72 -3.03
C ARG A 30 26.80 -1.85 -3.83
N SER A 31 27.65 -2.62 -3.16
CA SER A 31 28.21 -3.86 -3.71
C SER A 31 28.06 -5.03 -2.73
N ARG A 32 28.10 -6.25 -3.28
CA ARG A 32 28.13 -7.50 -2.52
C ARG A 32 29.56 -7.87 -2.08
N ARG A 33 30.57 -7.15 -2.55
CA ARG A 33 32.00 -7.37 -2.23
C ARG A 33 32.67 -6.02 -1.93
N ALA A 34 33.71 -6.03 -1.09
CA ALA A 34 34.48 -4.83 -0.80
C ALA A 34 35.14 -4.21 -2.05
N THR A 35 35.53 -5.06 -2.99
CA THR A 35 36.24 -4.71 -4.23
C THR A 35 35.48 -5.17 -5.49
N GLY A 36 34.15 -5.08 -5.46
CA GLY A 36 33.28 -5.50 -6.57
C GLY A 36 32.68 -4.35 -7.37
N PRO A 37 31.90 -4.64 -8.43
CA PRO A 37 31.09 -3.63 -9.09
C PRO A 37 30.11 -3.03 -8.07
N PHE A 38 30.07 -1.71 -8.03
CA PHE A 38 29.18 -0.93 -7.19
C PHE A 38 27.99 -0.47 -8.03
N GLU A 39 26.79 -0.83 -7.61
CA GLU A 39 25.56 -0.45 -8.30
C GLU A 39 24.93 0.73 -7.58
N GLU A 40 24.46 1.73 -8.33
CA GLU A 40 23.71 2.84 -7.74
C GLU A 40 22.40 2.31 -7.13
N VAL A 41 22.12 2.65 -5.88
CA VAL A 41 20.87 2.29 -5.17
C VAL A 41 19.94 3.48 -4.98
N GLY A 42 20.47 4.70 -5.13
CA GLY A 42 19.66 5.93 -5.15
C GLY A 42 20.48 7.19 -4.88
N VAL A 43 19.77 8.28 -4.62
CA VAL A 43 20.34 9.61 -4.33
C VAL A 43 19.82 10.09 -2.98
N ALA A 44 20.72 10.56 -2.13
CA ALA A 44 20.43 11.23 -0.87
C ALA A 44 20.48 12.75 -1.08
N PHE A 45 19.41 13.44 -0.74
CA PHE A 45 19.36 14.92 -0.72
C PHE A 45 19.44 15.49 0.69
N GLU A 46 19.46 14.61 1.69
CA GLU A 46 19.54 14.92 3.11
C GLU A 46 20.72 14.17 3.73
N GLU A 47 21.04 14.49 4.98
CA GLU A 47 22.10 13.81 5.74
C GLU A 47 21.74 12.35 6.11
N THR A 48 20.59 11.85 5.64
CA THR A 48 20.18 10.46 5.82
C THR A 48 19.72 9.85 4.50
N TYR A 49 19.89 8.52 4.37
CA TYR A 49 19.43 7.75 3.23
C TYR A 49 18.93 6.38 3.66
N ASP A 50 17.70 6.04 3.27
CA ASP A 50 17.11 4.72 3.50
C ASP A 50 17.27 3.83 2.26
N ASP A 51 18.22 2.89 2.32
CA ASP A 51 18.32 1.80 1.36
C ASP A 51 17.28 0.75 1.71
N THR A 52 16.27 0.63 0.85
CA THR A 52 15.21 -0.39 0.91
C THR A 52 15.25 -1.30 -0.33
N VAL A 53 16.30 -1.21 -1.15
CA VAL A 53 16.37 -1.84 -2.47
C VAL A 53 16.93 -3.25 -2.34
N HIS A 54 16.10 -4.28 -2.25
CA HIS A 54 16.55 -5.69 -2.26
C HIS A 54 17.68 -6.00 -1.28
N LEU A 55 17.41 -5.77 -0.01
CA LEU A 55 18.26 -6.22 1.07
C LEU A 55 17.99 -7.72 1.31
N GLU A 56 19.05 -8.51 1.33
CA GLU A 56 18.97 -9.94 1.63
C GLU A 56 19.35 -10.17 3.09
N PRO A 57 18.48 -10.79 3.90
CA PRO A 57 18.78 -11.06 5.31
C PRO A 57 20.07 -11.87 5.50
N GLY A 58 20.92 -11.43 6.42
CA GLY A 58 22.23 -12.03 6.70
C GLY A 58 23.30 -11.73 5.66
N ARG A 59 23.01 -10.92 4.65
CA ARG A 59 24.00 -10.54 3.63
C ARG A 59 24.79 -9.33 4.09
N THR A 60 26.10 -9.38 3.87
CA THR A 60 26.96 -8.20 3.98
C THR A 60 26.94 -7.41 2.68
N CYS A 61 26.66 -6.12 2.80
CA CYS A 61 26.72 -5.11 1.76
C CYS A 61 27.86 -4.12 2.05
N TYR A 62 28.38 -3.53 0.98
CA TYR A 62 29.44 -2.53 1.03
C TYR A 62 28.92 -1.27 0.36
N TYR A 63 29.00 -0.13 1.05
CA TYR A 63 28.45 1.14 0.58
C TYR A 63 29.53 2.16 0.29
N LYS A 64 29.30 2.94 -0.77
CA LYS A 64 30.11 4.10 -1.16
C LYS A 64 29.18 5.25 -1.51
N ALA A 65 29.68 6.48 -1.32
CA ALA A 65 28.95 7.68 -1.70
C ALA A 65 29.83 8.62 -2.52
N ALA A 66 29.28 9.09 -3.64
CA ALA A 66 29.88 10.10 -4.48
C ALA A 66 29.02 11.36 -4.48
N GLU A 67 29.66 12.51 -4.64
CA GLU A 67 28.98 13.80 -4.74
C GLU A 67 27.96 13.81 -5.89
N TRP A 68 26.81 14.43 -5.66
CA TRP A 68 25.84 14.74 -6.69
C TRP A 68 26.06 16.17 -7.22
N ARG A 69 26.59 16.30 -8.45
CA ARG A 69 26.83 17.59 -9.13
C ARG A 69 25.77 17.84 -10.21
N ALA A 70 24.56 18.22 -9.80
CA ALA A 70 23.42 18.63 -10.65
C ALA A 70 22.76 17.52 -11.53
N PRO A 71 21.49 17.71 -11.97
CA PRO A 71 20.71 16.68 -12.69
C PRO A 71 21.28 16.29 -14.06
N SER A 72 21.99 17.20 -14.72
CA SER A 72 22.52 17.04 -16.08
C SER A 72 23.95 16.49 -16.14
N LEU A 73 24.63 16.36 -15.00
CA LEU A 73 26.03 15.92 -14.92
C LEU A 73 26.11 14.72 -13.96
N TYR A 74 26.10 13.52 -14.54
CA TYR A 74 26.42 12.31 -13.80
C TYR A 74 27.95 12.24 -13.63
N PRO A 75 28.47 11.98 -12.42
CA PRO A 75 29.91 11.84 -12.24
C PRO A 75 30.42 10.64 -13.03
N GLU A 76 31.63 10.74 -13.59
CA GLU A 76 32.32 9.58 -14.15
C GLU A 76 32.51 8.52 -13.04
N THR A 77 32.19 7.26 -13.36
CA THR A 77 32.32 6.10 -12.46
C THR A 77 33.75 5.88 -11.93
N SER A 78 34.74 6.53 -12.54
CA SER A 78 36.16 6.54 -12.14
C SER A 78 36.42 7.08 -10.73
N SER A 79 35.45 7.76 -10.10
CA SER A 79 35.56 8.29 -8.73
C SER A 79 35.27 7.27 -7.59
N LEU A 80 34.82 6.05 -7.92
CA LEU A 80 34.48 5.01 -6.94
C LEU A 80 35.66 4.10 -6.56
N ASP A 81 36.79 4.17 -7.27
CA ASP A 81 37.93 3.26 -7.03
C ASP A 81 38.71 3.60 -5.75
N GLU A 82 38.61 4.84 -5.29
CA GLU A 82 39.29 5.30 -4.08
C GLU A 82 38.39 5.14 -2.82
N GLY A 83 39.01 4.86 -1.68
CA GLY A 83 38.35 4.82 -0.36
C GLY A 83 37.78 3.45 0.05
N THR A 84 37.80 3.22 1.38
CA THR A 84 37.28 1.99 1.99
C THR A 84 35.75 2.05 2.07
N PRO A 85 35.01 1.08 1.52
CA PRO A 85 33.55 1.10 1.61
C PRO A 85 33.06 0.83 3.03
N LEU A 86 31.92 1.42 3.37
CA LEU A 86 31.22 1.13 4.63
C LEU A 86 30.63 -0.29 4.57
N LYS A 87 31.09 -1.18 5.45
CA LYS A 87 30.60 -2.56 5.55
C LYS A 87 29.39 -2.60 6.47
N VAL A 88 28.26 -3.13 5.97
CA VAL A 88 27.02 -3.29 6.72
C VAL A 88 26.51 -4.72 6.54
N THR A 89 26.07 -5.38 7.60
CA THR A 89 25.45 -6.71 7.51
C THR A 89 23.99 -6.61 7.86
N VAL A 90 23.12 -6.94 6.90
CA VAL A 90 21.67 -7.00 7.10
C VAL A 90 21.40 -8.12 8.11
N PRO A 91 20.65 -7.88 9.20
CA PRO A 91 20.33 -8.92 10.17
C PRO A 91 19.50 -10.04 9.52
N ARG A 92 19.62 -11.26 10.06
CA ARG A 92 18.68 -12.35 9.74
C ARG A 92 17.49 -12.30 10.68
N ALA A 93 16.33 -12.76 10.21
CA ALA A 93 15.30 -13.21 11.12
C ALA A 93 15.89 -14.31 12.03
N GLN A 94 15.49 -14.32 13.31
CA GLN A 94 15.96 -15.32 14.27
C GLN A 94 15.61 -16.74 13.82
N LYS A 95 14.47 -16.89 13.14
CA LYS A 95 14.01 -18.13 12.51
C LYS A 95 13.45 -17.82 11.14
N GLU A 96 13.77 -18.67 10.17
CA GLU A 96 13.19 -18.64 8.82
C GLU A 96 12.75 -20.05 8.44
N ARG A 97 11.65 -20.14 7.69
CA ARG A 97 11.13 -21.36 7.09
C ARG A 97 10.94 -21.11 5.59
N ARG A 98 11.39 -22.05 4.77
CA ARG A 98 11.27 -21.98 3.31
C ARG A 98 10.64 -23.26 2.80
N PHE A 99 9.63 -23.10 1.96
CA PHE A 99 8.90 -24.18 1.32
C PHE A 99 8.96 -23.98 -0.19
N VAL A 100 9.12 -25.06 -0.95
CA VAL A 100 9.01 -25.04 -2.41
C VAL A 100 7.68 -25.70 -2.73
N LEU A 101 6.74 -24.92 -3.24
CA LEU A 101 5.39 -25.36 -3.55
C LEU A 101 5.33 -25.78 -5.02
N THR A 102 4.74 -26.92 -5.29
CA THR A 102 4.54 -27.45 -6.66
C THR A 102 3.08 -27.70 -6.99
N GLU A 103 2.22 -27.79 -5.97
CA GLU A 103 0.78 -27.98 -6.14
C GLU A 103 0.01 -26.66 -6.12
N LYS A 104 -1.22 -26.69 -6.66
CA LYS A 104 -2.11 -25.51 -6.67
C LYS A 104 -2.50 -25.05 -5.25
N ARG A 105 -2.57 -25.98 -4.30
CA ARG A 105 -2.87 -25.73 -2.89
C ARG A 105 -2.05 -26.70 -2.05
N GLU A 106 -1.33 -26.16 -1.08
CA GLU A 106 -0.59 -26.93 -0.09
C GLU A 106 -0.90 -26.39 1.31
N GLU A 107 -0.95 -27.28 2.28
CA GLU A 107 -1.13 -26.94 3.70
C GLU A 107 0.17 -27.25 4.43
N ILE A 108 0.64 -26.29 5.21
CA ILE A 108 1.93 -26.34 5.89
C ILE A 108 1.69 -26.01 7.35
N THR A 109 2.18 -26.87 8.24
CA THR A 109 2.14 -26.62 9.69
C THR A 109 3.43 -25.94 10.16
N ILE A 110 3.28 -24.84 10.90
CA ILE A 110 4.41 -24.13 11.51
C ILE A 110 4.20 -24.00 13.02
N SER A 111 5.10 -24.60 13.79
CA SER A 111 5.13 -24.41 15.25
C SER A 111 5.88 -23.13 15.61
N MET A 112 5.16 -22.15 16.16
CA MET A 112 5.74 -20.94 16.74
C MET A 112 5.79 -21.06 18.26
N GLY A 113 7.00 -21.09 18.82
CA GLY A 113 7.20 -21.06 20.26
C GLY A 113 7.15 -19.63 20.82
N GLY A 114 6.99 -19.51 22.14
CA GLY A 114 6.89 -18.22 22.83
C GLY A 114 5.60 -18.12 23.64
N TYR A 115 5.37 -16.96 24.23
CA TYR A 115 4.15 -16.64 24.98
C TYR A 115 3.42 -15.41 24.43
N LEU A 116 4.05 -14.66 23.53
CA LEU A 116 3.55 -13.40 23.00
C LEU A 116 3.55 -13.48 21.47
N ASP A 117 2.46 -13.03 20.86
CA ASP A 117 2.25 -12.92 19.43
C ASP A 117 1.28 -11.78 19.11
N GLU A 118 0.94 -11.58 17.83
CA GLU A 118 -0.06 -10.57 17.45
C GLU A 118 -1.39 -10.76 18.21
N SER A 119 -1.96 -11.96 18.19
CA SER A 119 -3.31 -12.23 18.71
C SER A 119 -3.47 -11.90 20.20
N ASN A 120 -2.43 -12.11 21.00
CA ASN A 120 -2.47 -11.93 22.45
C ASN A 120 -1.74 -10.67 22.96
N THR A 121 -1.12 -9.89 22.06
CA THR A 121 -0.52 -8.59 22.38
C THR A 121 -1.14 -7.40 21.67
N VAL A 122 -2.13 -7.65 20.81
CA VAL A 122 -3.10 -6.65 20.35
C VAL A 122 -4.02 -6.34 21.53
N THR A 123 -3.81 -5.20 22.16
CA THR A 123 -4.75 -4.68 23.16
C THR A 123 -5.91 -4.00 22.44
N VAL A 124 -7.02 -4.71 22.23
CA VAL A 124 -8.28 -4.08 21.80
C VAL A 124 -8.78 -3.23 22.97
N GLY A 125 -8.49 -1.92 22.93
CA GLY A 125 -8.28 -1.12 24.14
C GLY A 125 -9.16 0.13 24.26
N PRO A 126 -9.96 0.31 25.33
CA PRO A 126 -10.81 1.48 25.60
C PRO A 126 -10.08 2.81 25.90
N GLU A 127 -8.76 2.81 26.02
CA GLU A 127 -8.02 3.87 26.71
C GLU A 127 -7.22 4.81 25.82
N VAL A 128 -7.23 4.62 24.50
CA VAL A 128 -6.52 5.52 23.60
C VAL A 128 -7.38 6.74 23.27
N TYR A 129 -7.69 7.51 24.31
CA TYR A 129 -8.34 8.82 24.24
C TYR A 129 -7.32 9.87 23.83
N CYS A 130 -7.57 10.60 22.74
CA CYS A 130 -6.86 11.84 22.43
C CYS A 130 -7.88 12.98 22.28
N PRO A 131 -7.76 14.07 23.05
CA PRO A 131 -8.73 15.16 23.02
C PRO A 131 -8.54 15.99 21.74
N GLY A 132 -9.46 15.90 20.78
CA GLY A 132 -9.56 16.90 19.72
C GLY A 132 -10.38 16.49 18.49
N PRO A 133 -10.99 17.45 17.77
CA PRO A 133 -11.83 17.21 16.59
C PRO A 133 -11.09 16.65 15.35
N ASN A 134 -9.77 16.42 15.45
CA ASN A 134 -8.90 15.88 14.40
C ASN A 134 -8.11 14.63 14.88
N SER A 135 -8.62 13.94 15.89
CA SER A 135 -7.97 12.77 16.50
C SER A 135 -7.98 11.55 15.56
N SER A 136 -6.86 10.82 15.51
CA SER A 136 -6.69 9.51 14.87
C SER A 136 -5.98 8.63 15.89
N MET A 137 -6.57 7.50 16.27
CA MET A 137 -5.94 6.54 17.18
C MET A 137 -6.35 5.12 16.76
N PRO A 138 -5.40 4.18 16.70
CA PRO A 138 -5.72 2.79 16.42
C PRO A 138 -6.54 2.19 17.58
N PRO A 139 -7.48 1.25 17.33
CA PRO A 139 -8.31 0.59 18.33
C PRO A 139 -7.52 -0.48 19.08
N TYR A 140 -6.32 -0.80 18.55
CA TYR A 140 -5.38 -1.73 19.08
C TYR A 140 -3.99 -1.10 19.16
N ASP A 141 -3.33 -1.26 20.30
CA ASP A 141 -1.89 -1.21 20.34
C ASP A 141 -1.39 -2.65 20.21
N GLN A 142 -0.50 -2.90 19.27
CA GLN A 142 0.20 -4.18 19.20
C GLN A 142 1.57 -3.95 19.82
N VAL A 143 1.71 -4.47 21.03
CA VAL A 143 2.92 -4.31 21.85
C VAL A 143 4.04 -5.22 21.36
N PHE A 144 3.71 -6.31 20.66
CA PHE A 144 4.70 -7.26 20.14
C PHE A 144 4.28 -7.88 18.80
N GLU A 145 5.23 -8.01 17.88
CA GLU A 145 5.05 -8.68 16.58
C GLU A 145 6.26 -9.60 16.31
N PRO A 146 6.11 -10.92 16.44
CA PRO A 146 7.21 -11.85 16.14
C PRO A 146 7.43 -12.05 14.63
N ASN A 147 6.43 -11.82 13.79
CA ASN A 147 6.51 -12.00 12.34
C ASN A 147 7.23 -10.80 11.71
N GLN A 148 8.28 -11.05 10.93
CA GLN A 148 9.06 -9.97 10.31
C GLN A 148 8.69 -9.78 8.85
N TYR A 149 8.58 -10.87 8.10
CA TYR A 149 8.23 -10.86 6.68
C TYR A 149 7.69 -12.19 6.19
N VAL A 150 6.95 -12.14 5.08
CA VAL A 150 6.59 -13.28 4.25
C VAL A 150 6.99 -12.99 2.80
N VAL A 151 7.56 -13.99 2.12
CA VAL A 151 7.98 -13.90 0.71
C VAL A 151 7.25 -14.98 -0.09
N ILE A 152 6.67 -14.56 -1.21
CA ILE A 152 6.21 -15.44 -2.27
C ILE A 152 7.06 -15.12 -3.50
N GLU A 153 7.78 -16.10 -4.02
CA GLU A 153 8.70 -15.94 -5.16
C GLU A 153 8.40 -17.00 -6.21
N ASN A 154 8.28 -16.57 -7.47
CA ASN A 154 8.15 -17.49 -8.59
C ASN A 154 9.53 -18.01 -8.99
N LEU A 155 9.82 -19.27 -8.63
CA LEU A 155 11.05 -19.98 -8.99
C LEU A 155 10.93 -20.78 -10.30
N GLY A 156 9.73 -20.84 -10.89
CA GLY A 156 9.44 -21.59 -12.10
C GLY A 156 9.63 -20.79 -13.38
N GLU A 157 9.25 -21.40 -14.51
CA GLU A 157 9.38 -20.81 -15.85
C GLU A 157 8.08 -20.21 -16.39
N ASN A 158 6.96 -20.46 -15.70
CA ASN A 158 5.63 -19.96 -16.07
C ASN A 158 5.13 -18.94 -15.05
N ASP A 159 4.23 -18.06 -15.48
CA ASP A 159 3.57 -17.12 -14.58
C ASP A 159 2.81 -17.87 -13.47
N VAL A 160 2.95 -17.37 -12.23
CA VAL A 160 2.15 -17.82 -11.08
C VAL A 160 0.99 -16.85 -10.92
N GLU A 161 -0.21 -17.36 -11.18
CA GLU A 161 -1.45 -16.59 -11.08
C GLU A 161 -2.07 -16.72 -9.69
N ASN A 162 -2.39 -15.57 -9.10
CA ASN A 162 -3.12 -15.42 -7.84
C ASN A 162 -2.50 -16.15 -6.64
N PRO A 163 -1.18 -15.98 -6.37
CA PRO A 163 -0.59 -16.57 -5.19
C PRO A 163 -1.16 -15.91 -3.92
N TRP A 164 -1.61 -16.73 -2.97
CA TRP A 164 -2.23 -16.28 -1.74
C TRP A 164 -1.84 -17.18 -0.57
N VAL A 165 -1.69 -16.59 0.61
CA VAL A 165 -1.32 -17.30 1.84
C VAL A 165 -2.33 -16.93 2.91
N VAL A 166 -2.97 -17.95 3.47
CA VAL A 166 -3.88 -17.85 4.62
C VAL A 166 -3.22 -18.58 5.78
N ALA A 167 -3.08 -17.90 6.92
CA ALA A 167 -2.58 -18.50 8.16
C ALA A 167 -3.75 -18.71 9.13
N ASN A 168 -3.75 -19.82 9.86
CA ASN A 168 -4.74 -20.10 10.91
C ASN A 168 -6.21 -20.10 10.46
N GLY A 169 -6.47 -20.24 9.15
CA GLY A 169 -7.82 -20.15 8.59
C GLY A 169 -8.51 -18.79 8.76
N GLN A 170 -7.75 -17.74 9.09
CA GLN A 170 -8.26 -16.39 9.33
C GLN A 170 -7.80 -15.43 8.25
N ARG A 171 -8.54 -14.32 8.10
CA ARG A 171 -8.18 -13.21 7.24
C ARG A 171 -7.99 -13.58 5.77
N ASP A 172 -8.82 -14.50 5.28
CA ASP A 172 -8.94 -14.77 3.85
C ASP A 172 -9.71 -13.62 3.17
N TRP A 173 -9.05 -12.47 3.05
CA TRP A 173 -9.63 -11.25 2.49
C TRP A 173 -9.31 -11.08 1.01
N TRP A 174 -9.22 -12.20 0.27
CA TRP A 174 -8.98 -12.22 -1.16
C TRP A 174 -10.06 -11.46 -1.96
N SER A 175 -11.32 -11.57 -1.52
CA SER A 175 -12.51 -10.99 -2.16
C SER A 175 -13.60 -10.68 -1.13
N VAL A 176 -14.61 -9.88 -1.49
CA VAL A 176 -15.77 -9.65 -0.61
C VAL A 176 -16.47 -10.98 -0.26
N GLU A 177 -16.54 -11.93 -1.20
CA GLU A 177 -17.13 -13.24 -0.95
C GLU A 177 -16.38 -14.00 0.16
N THR A 178 -15.05 -14.06 0.08
CA THR A 178 -14.21 -14.76 1.07
C THR A 178 -14.31 -14.09 2.44
N MET A 179 -14.33 -12.76 2.49
CA MET A 179 -14.57 -11.98 3.72
C MET A 179 -15.93 -12.35 4.36
N THR A 180 -17.01 -12.42 3.57
CA THR A 180 -18.33 -12.76 4.13
C THR A 180 -18.43 -14.17 4.68
N ARG A 181 -17.59 -15.11 4.22
CA ARG A 181 -17.50 -16.45 4.82
C ARG A 181 -16.88 -16.40 6.21
N GLU A 182 -15.86 -15.57 6.41
CA GLU A 182 -15.27 -15.33 7.75
C GLU A 182 -16.28 -14.66 8.68
N ILE A 183 -17.01 -13.65 8.19
CA ILE A 183 -18.09 -12.99 8.95
C ILE A 183 -19.18 -13.99 9.35
N ALA A 184 -19.57 -14.89 8.46
CA ALA A 184 -20.53 -15.93 8.79
C ALA A 184 -20.01 -16.90 9.87
N GLY A 185 -18.69 -17.14 9.92
CA GLY A 185 -18.02 -17.88 10.99
C GLY A 185 -18.12 -17.18 12.35
N ILE A 186 -17.95 -15.85 12.40
CA ILE A 186 -18.12 -15.03 13.62
C ILE A 186 -19.52 -15.19 14.19
N ALA A 187 -20.53 -15.31 13.33
CA ALA A 187 -21.92 -15.49 13.71
C ALA A 187 -22.28 -16.94 14.11
N GLY A 188 -21.31 -17.85 14.22
CA GLY A 188 -21.51 -19.23 14.67
C GLY A 188 -21.74 -20.26 13.56
N GLY A 189 -21.55 -19.90 12.28
CA GLY A 189 -21.49 -20.83 11.14
C GLY A 189 -22.80 -21.57 10.79
N GLY A 190 -23.89 -21.31 11.50
CA GLY A 190 -25.22 -21.91 11.28
C GLY A 190 -26.10 -21.11 10.31
N ARG A 191 -27.40 -21.41 10.28
CA ARG A 191 -28.39 -20.57 9.60
C ARG A 191 -28.52 -19.26 10.36
N LEU A 192 -27.80 -18.24 9.90
CA LEU A 192 -27.84 -16.90 10.47
C LEU A 192 -29.14 -16.20 10.06
N ASP A 193 -29.81 -15.57 11.03
CA ASP A 193 -30.83 -14.57 10.73
C ASP A 193 -30.17 -13.21 10.42
N ASP A 194 -30.98 -12.23 10.02
CA ASP A 194 -30.45 -10.91 9.64
C ASP A 194 -29.85 -10.15 10.84
N ARG A 195 -30.31 -10.45 12.06
CA ARG A 195 -29.79 -9.86 13.30
C ARG A 195 -28.39 -10.39 13.61
N ASP A 196 -28.16 -11.69 13.47
CA ASP A 196 -26.85 -12.31 13.63
C ASP A 196 -25.86 -11.78 12.59
N ARG A 197 -26.31 -11.67 11.33
CA ARG A 197 -25.47 -11.15 10.24
C ARG A 197 -25.09 -9.69 10.45
N MET A 198 -26.04 -8.81 10.79
CA MET A 198 -25.73 -7.38 10.99
C MET A 198 -24.72 -7.17 12.13
N MET A 199 -24.87 -7.92 13.23
CA MET A 199 -23.95 -7.81 14.38
C MET A 199 -22.58 -8.38 14.07
N ALA A 200 -22.51 -9.48 13.29
CA ALA A 200 -21.25 -10.05 12.85
C ALA A 200 -20.50 -9.12 11.88
N ILE A 201 -21.21 -8.44 10.96
CA ILE A 201 -20.63 -7.42 10.09
C ILE A 201 -20.05 -6.28 10.93
N TRP A 202 -20.84 -5.72 11.85
CA TRP A 202 -20.37 -4.64 12.72
C TRP A 202 -19.14 -5.07 13.52
N LYS A 203 -19.17 -6.25 14.13
CA LYS A 203 -18.06 -6.80 14.91
C LYS A 203 -16.81 -6.98 14.05
N PHE A 204 -16.93 -7.59 12.88
CA PHE A 204 -15.82 -7.82 11.96
C PHE A 204 -15.13 -6.51 11.55
N VAL A 205 -15.90 -5.49 11.17
CA VAL A 205 -15.33 -4.19 10.76
C VAL A 205 -14.65 -3.49 11.95
N VAL A 206 -15.29 -3.50 13.12
CA VAL A 206 -14.77 -2.88 14.35
C VAL A 206 -13.51 -3.57 14.89
N ASP A 207 -13.40 -4.90 14.74
CA ASP A 207 -12.24 -5.66 15.22
C ASP A 207 -11.01 -5.51 14.31
N GLU A 208 -11.21 -5.20 13.02
CA GLU A 208 -10.14 -5.26 12.01
C GLU A 208 -9.73 -3.90 11.41
N LEU A 209 -10.63 -2.92 11.41
CA LEU A 209 -10.35 -1.56 10.92
C LEU A 209 -10.28 -0.55 12.05
N TYR A 210 -9.75 0.64 11.73
CA TYR A 210 -9.75 1.75 12.66
C TYR A 210 -10.01 3.11 12.06
N ASP A 211 -10.62 3.98 12.88
CA ASP A 211 -10.88 5.37 12.51
C ASP A 211 -9.56 6.14 12.40
N SER A 212 -9.32 6.66 11.20
CA SER A 212 -8.33 7.69 10.96
C SER A 212 -8.87 8.74 10.02
N ARG A 213 -9.12 9.93 10.57
CA ARG A 213 -9.52 11.14 9.82
C ARG A 213 -8.44 11.67 8.86
N ILE A 214 -7.25 11.08 8.86
CA ILE A 214 -6.15 11.41 7.94
C ILE A 214 -6.31 10.64 6.61
N GLY A 215 -7.07 9.53 6.62
CA GLY A 215 -7.29 8.68 5.45
C GLY A 215 -8.22 9.27 4.39
N LEU A 216 -9.06 10.27 4.75
CA LEU A 216 -10.28 10.80 4.06
C LEU A 216 -10.08 11.38 2.65
N SER A 217 -9.24 10.77 1.83
CA SER A 217 -8.64 11.36 0.65
C SER A 217 -8.85 10.56 -0.61
N TRP A 218 -9.15 9.26 -0.50
CA TRP A 218 -9.28 8.33 -1.64
C TRP A 218 -10.56 7.49 -1.56
N PHE A 219 -11.72 8.14 -1.39
CA PHE A 219 -13.01 7.45 -1.19
C PHE A 219 -13.36 6.43 -2.28
N ASP A 220 -12.96 6.67 -3.52
CA ASP A 220 -13.12 5.72 -4.64
C ASP A 220 -12.32 4.42 -4.45
N GLN A 221 -11.23 4.47 -3.67
CA GLN A 221 -10.35 3.36 -3.39
C GLN A 221 -10.66 2.70 -2.04
N THR A 222 -10.98 3.49 -1.02
CA THR A 222 -11.23 3.02 0.34
C THR A 222 -12.68 2.56 0.57
N SER A 223 -13.60 2.86 -0.36
CA SER A 223 -14.95 2.27 -0.39
C SER A 223 -14.97 0.82 -0.90
N ASP A 224 -13.84 0.29 -1.35
CA ASP A 224 -13.67 -1.12 -1.69
C ASP A 224 -13.28 -1.92 -0.44
N PRO A 225 -14.11 -2.88 0.03
CA PRO A 225 -13.81 -3.64 1.24
C PRO A 225 -12.47 -4.39 1.17
N VAL A 226 -12.13 -4.94 0.00
CA VAL A 226 -10.90 -5.71 -0.18
C VAL A 226 -9.69 -4.80 -0.07
N ARG A 227 -9.71 -3.62 -0.70
CA ARG A 227 -8.62 -2.65 -0.57
C ARG A 227 -8.53 -2.06 0.82
N LEU A 228 -9.67 -1.68 1.42
CA LEU A 228 -9.69 -1.12 2.77
C LEU A 228 -9.03 -2.07 3.77
N PHE A 229 -9.36 -3.35 3.72
CA PHE A 229 -8.83 -4.34 4.65
C PHE A 229 -7.40 -4.80 4.34
N ASN A 230 -7.00 -4.90 3.06
CA ASN A 230 -5.67 -5.41 2.70
C ASN A 230 -4.59 -4.33 2.54
N VAL A 231 -4.96 -3.10 2.17
CA VAL A 231 -4.02 -2.06 1.74
C VAL A 231 -3.93 -0.92 2.75
N TYR A 232 -5.08 -0.46 3.24
CA TYR A 232 -5.15 0.72 4.10
C TYR A 232 -5.17 0.32 5.58
N GLY A 233 -6.13 -0.51 6.00
CA GLY A 233 -6.33 -0.92 7.38
C GLY A 233 -6.98 0.14 8.27
N PHE A 234 -7.25 1.33 7.72
CA PHE A 234 -7.87 2.45 8.40
C PHE A 234 -8.56 3.36 7.40
N GLU A 235 -9.61 4.04 7.86
CA GLU A 235 -10.25 5.15 7.15
C GLU A 235 -11.22 5.87 8.10
N GLY A 236 -11.84 6.97 7.68
CA GLY A 236 -12.93 7.60 8.44
C GLY A 236 -14.33 7.08 8.12
N CYS A 237 -15.32 7.71 8.75
CA CYS A 237 -16.72 7.31 8.80
C CYS A 237 -17.36 6.87 7.47
N VAL A 238 -17.08 7.59 6.37
CA VAL A 238 -17.66 7.30 5.04
C VAL A 238 -17.29 5.90 4.57
N ALA A 239 -15.99 5.55 4.58
CA ALA A 239 -15.55 4.26 4.04
C ALA A 239 -15.95 3.09 4.95
N ASN A 240 -15.94 3.32 6.27
CA ASN A 240 -16.45 2.38 7.26
C ASN A 240 -17.94 2.05 6.99
N ALA A 241 -18.77 3.07 6.77
CA ALA A 241 -20.18 2.90 6.45
C ALA A 241 -20.41 2.20 5.09
N ILE A 242 -19.72 2.63 4.04
CA ILE A 242 -19.83 2.02 2.70
C ILE A 242 -19.38 0.56 2.72
N THR A 243 -18.25 0.26 3.36
CA THR A 243 -17.72 -1.09 3.43
C THR A 243 -18.67 -2.03 4.17
N SER A 244 -19.23 -1.58 5.29
CA SER A 244 -20.24 -2.32 6.05
C SER A 244 -21.48 -2.61 5.21
N ARG A 245 -21.95 -1.61 4.44
CA ARG A 245 -23.07 -1.78 3.50
C ARG A 245 -22.76 -2.81 2.41
N ARG A 246 -21.58 -2.74 1.78
CA ARG A 246 -21.20 -3.67 0.71
C ARG A 246 -21.08 -5.12 1.22
N LEU A 247 -20.57 -5.31 2.43
CA LEU A 247 -20.55 -6.62 3.10
C LEU A 247 -21.99 -7.11 3.38
N ALA A 248 -22.86 -6.22 3.88
CA ALA A 248 -24.27 -6.54 4.11
C ALA A 248 -25.01 -6.94 2.83
N GLU A 249 -24.81 -6.21 1.73
CA GLU A 249 -25.39 -6.54 0.42
C GLU A 249 -24.96 -7.93 -0.06
N GLN A 250 -23.67 -8.27 0.06
CA GLN A 250 -23.16 -9.60 -0.29
C GLN A 250 -23.76 -10.70 0.60
N MET A 251 -24.05 -10.39 1.87
CA MET A 251 -24.70 -11.32 2.81
C MET A 251 -26.23 -11.34 2.71
N GLY A 252 -26.82 -10.57 1.78
CA GLY A 252 -28.28 -10.48 1.61
C GLY A 252 -29.01 -9.71 2.72
N VAL A 253 -28.28 -8.94 3.53
CA VAL A 253 -28.86 -8.08 4.57
C VAL A 253 -29.24 -6.74 3.95
N LYS A 254 -30.53 -6.41 4.00
CA LYS A 254 -31.01 -5.09 3.56
C LYS A 254 -30.36 -4.01 4.42
N SER A 255 -29.65 -3.09 3.79
CA SER A 255 -28.88 -2.05 4.49
C SER A 255 -28.95 -0.69 3.82
N ARG A 256 -28.51 0.35 4.53
CA ARG A 256 -28.36 1.71 4.00
C ARG A 256 -27.24 2.47 4.71
N GLU A 257 -26.64 3.42 4.02
CA GLU A 257 -25.78 4.44 4.63
C GLU A 257 -26.65 5.62 5.07
N ILE A 258 -26.34 6.19 6.22
CA ILE A 258 -27.02 7.36 6.77
C ILE A 258 -26.00 8.46 7.03
N TRP A 259 -26.28 9.64 6.48
CA TRP A 259 -25.47 10.82 6.73
C TRP A 259 -26.08 11.66 7.86
N LEU A 260 -25.34 11.79 8.95
CA LEU A 260 -25.72 12.49 10.17
C LEU A 260 -25.14 13.91 10.23
N GLY A 261 -25.73 14.83 9.48
CA GLY A 261 -25.58 16.27 9.70
C GLY A 261 -24.92 17.05 8.55
N GLY A 262 -25.52 18.21 8.28
CA GLY A 262 -25.07 19.24 7.36
C GLY A 262 -26.25 19.77 6.52
N THR A 263 -26.24 21.06 6.21
CA THR A 263 -27.24 21.64 5.30
C THR A 263 -26.72 21.47 3.88
N ILE A 264 -27.28 20.55 3.10
CA ILE A 264 -27.15 20.62 1.65
C ILE A 264 -28.16 21.68 1.22
N ASP A 265 -27.73 22.92 1.05
CA ASP A 265 -28.58 24.02 0.63
C ASP A 265 -28.98 23.92 -0.85
N GLY A 266 -29.12 22.73 -1.43
CA GLY A 266 -29.39 22.53 -2.86
C GLY A 266 -28.32 23.08 -3.82
N TYR A 267 -27.28 23.77 -3.30
CA TYR A 267 -26.23 24.46 -4.05
C TYR A 267 -24.82 24.02 -3.64
N GLY A 268 -24.69 22.96 -2.84
CA GLY A 268 -23.39 22.40 -2.44
C GLY A 268 -22.57 23.31 -1.53
N ARG A 269 -23.18 24.26 -0.82
CA ARG A 269 -22.50 25.13 0.15
C ARG A 269 -22.97 24.83 1.57
N GLY A 270 -22.76 23.58 1.99
CA GLY A 270 -22.88 23.15 3.38
C GLY A 270 -21.53 23.16 4.10
N ARG A 271 -21.50 23.63 5.36
CA ARG A 271 -20.34 23.44 6.24
C ARG A 271 -20.06 21.94 6.44
N SER A 272 -18.78 21.62 6.51
CA SER A 272 -18.15 20.29 6.53
C SER A 272 -18.80 19.23 7.43
N CYS A 273 -18.81 17.99 6.92
CA CYS A 273 -18.90 16.67 7.58
C CYS A 273 -19.71 16.60 8.90
N GLY A 274 -20.92 16.06 8.85
CA GLY A 274 -21.67 15.68 10.06
C GLY A 274 -21.15 14.40 10.69
N HIS A 275 -21.31 13.25 10.02
CA HIS A 275 -20.80 11.90 10.30
C HIS A 275 -21.51 10.91 9.35
N ASP A 276 -20.92 9.77 8.98
CA ASP A 276 -21.57 8.73 8.15
C ASP A 276 -21.62 7.40 8.87
N ILE A 277 -22.77 6.72 8.81
CA ILE A 277 -23.00 5.45 9.52
C ILE A 277 -23.72 4.43 8.65
N PHE A 278 -23.70 3.18 9.10
CA PHE A 278 -24.39 2.05 8.50
C PHE A 278 -25.65 1.68 9.30
N GLU A 279 -26.75 1.42 8.60
CA GLU A 279 -27.94 0.78 9.18
C GLU A 279 -28.27 -0.51 8.44
N ALA A 280 -28.62 -1.53 9.22
CA ALA A 280 -29.14 -2.80 8.73
C ALA A 280 -30.61 -2.96 9.11
N PHE A 281 -31.39 -3.61 8.25
CA PHE A 281 -32.77 -3.95 8.53
C PHE A 281 -32.84 -5.41 8.99
N ALA A 282 -33.30 -5.63 10.21
CA ALA A 282 -33.52 -6.95 10.80
C ALA A 282 -34.77 -6.90 11.68
N ASP A 283 -35.42 -8.04 11.90
CA ASP A 283 -36.59 -8.15 12.80
C ASP A 283 -37.71 -7.12 12.56
N GLY A 284 -37.85 -6.65 11.32
CA GLY A 284 -38.87 -5.67 10.92
C GLY A 284 -38.52 -4.20 11.17
N ASP A 285 -37.30 -3.87 11.60
CA ASP A 285 -36.88 -2.50 11.92
C ASP A 285 -35.46 -2.17 11.43
N TRP A 286 -35.11 -0.88 11.41
CA TRP A 286 -33.76 -0.40 11.12
C TRP A 286 -32.92 -0.34 12.40
N HIS A 287 -31.67 -0.79 12.32
CA HIS A 287 -30.72 -0.82 13.42
C HIS A 287 -29.47 0.01 13.11
N PHE A 288 -29.13 0.90 14.03
CA PHE A 288 -27.98 1.80 13.94
C PHE A 288 -26.69 1.12 14.39
N LEU A 289 -25.74 1.00 13.47
CA LEU A 289 -24.48 0.30 13.67
C LEU A 289 -23.34 1.20 13.19
N ASP A 290 -22.68 1.87 14.13
CA ASP A 290 -21.55 2.75 13.83
C ASP A 290 -20.25 1.96 13.97
N THR A 291 -19.64 1.67 12.83
CA THR A 291 -18.37 0.94 12.73
C THR A 291 -17.16 1.85 12.85
N ASP A 292 -17.32 3.16 12.69
CA ASP A 292 -16.24 4.15 12.81
C ASP A 292 -15.98 4.50 14.27
N LEU A 293 -17.04 4.87 14.99
CA LEU A 293 -16.99 5.15 16.43
C LEU A 293 -17.18 3.91 17.30
N MET A 294 -17.28 2.72 16.67
CA MET A 294 -17.32 1.41 17.33
C MET A 294 -18.44 1.34 18.38
N VAL A 295 -19.65 1.78 18.01
CA VAL A 295 -20.78 1.88 18.93
C VAL A 295 -22.11 1.49 18.27
N PHE A 296 -23.00 0.97 19.10
CA PHE A 296 -24.43 0.88 18.82
C PHE A 296 -25.21 1.26 20.08
N PHE A 297 -26.48 1.62 19.91
CA PHE A 297 -27.35 2.05 21.01
C PHE A 297 -28.51 1.09 21.16
N LEU A 298 -28.94 0.88 22.40
CA LEU A 298 -30.08 0.02 22.70
C LEU A 298 -31.34 0.86 22.93
N LYS A 299 -32.48 0.32 22.51
CA LYS A 299 -33.80 0.82 22.90
C LYS A 299 -33.99 0.70 24.42
N ARG A 300 -35.09 1.25 24.93
CA ARG A 300 -35.43 1.21 26.38
C ARG A 300 -35.56 -0.22 26.93
N ASP A 301 -35.79 -1.21 26.07
CA ASP A 301 -35.85 -2.63 26.42
C ASP A 301 -34.48 -3.26 26.76
N ASN A 302 -33.37 -2.54 26.53
CA ASN A 302 -31.98 -3.02 26.71
C ASN A 302 -31.65 -4.30 25.93
N ARG A 303 -32.36 -4.58 24.84
CA ARG A 303 -32.17 -5.80 24.02
C ARG A 303 -32.08 -5.50 22.55
N THR A 304 -32.86 -4.54 22.08
CA THR A 304 -32.99 -4.21 20.66
C THR A 304 -32.06 -3.06 20.31
N VAL A 305 -31.30 -3.18 19.22
CA VAL A 305 -30.50 -2.06 18.70
C VAL A 305 -31.45 -0.99 18.19
N ALA A 306 -31.27 0.26 18.62
CA ALA A 306 -32.06 1.40 18.18
C ALA A 306 -31.65 1.81 16.75
N GLY A 307 -32.59 2.28 15.95
CA GLY A 307 -32.35 2.91 14.66
C GLY A 307 -32.33 4.44 14.76
N SER A 308 -32.00 5.11 13.66
CA SER A 308 -32.04 6.57 13.56
C SER A 308 -33.45 7.14 13.79
N GLU A 309 -34.49 6.37 13.43
CA GLU A 309 -35.89 6.72 13.71
C GLU A 309 -36.15 6.80 15.21
N ASP A 310 -35.63 5.86 16.00
CA ASP A 310 -35.78 5.86 17.45
C ASP A 310 -35.10 7.09 18.06
N PHE A 311 -33.90 7.48 17.60
CA PHE A 311 -33.21 8.68 18.09
C PHE A 311 -33.97 9.98 17.78
N SER A 312 -34.67 10.03 16.64
CA SER A 312 -35.51 11.19 16.30
C SER A 312 -36.69 11.37 17.26
N ARG A 313 -37.13 10.29 17.92
CA ARG A 313 -38.24 10.27 18.88
C ARG A 313 -37.76 10.38 20.33
N ASP A 314 -36.64 9.74 20.66
CA ASP A 314 -36.07 9.67 22.00
C ASP A 314 -34.54 9.81 21.93
N ILE A 315 -34.07 11.07 21.90
CA ILE A 315 -32.64 11.39 21.83
C ILE A 315 -31.85 10.90 23.06
N ASP A 316 -32.53 10.63 24.19
CA ASP A 316 -31.89 10.13 25.40
C ASP A 316 -31.37 8.69 25.23
N LEU A 317 -31.78 7.98 24.18
CA LEU A 317 -31.20 6.67 23.84
C LEU A 317 -29.68 6.76 23.59
N LEU A 318 -29.21 7.86 23.01
CA LEU A 318 -27.77 8.11 22.75
C LEU A 318 -26.96 8.23 24.04
N ARG A 319 -27.60 8.58 25.16
CA ARG A 319 -26.92 8.72 26.47
C ARG A 319 -26.66 7.37 27.12
N ARG A 320 -27.31 6.30 26.66
CA ARG A 320 -27.35 4.98 27.33
C ARG A 320 -26.17 4.06 27.00
N SER A 321 -25.38 4.36 25.97
CA SER A 321 -24.18 3.58 25.58
C SER A 321 -22.91 4.41 25.68
N HIS A 322 -21.77 3.76 25.88
CA HIS A 322 -20.43 4.38 25.85
C HIS A 322 -19.57 3.74 24.74
N ARG A 323 -18.45 4.38 24.34
CA ARG A 323 -17.54 3.86 23.30
C ARG A 323 -17.01 2.49 23.70
N ASN A 324 -16.69 1.64 22.72
CA ASN A 324 -16.00 0.37 22.91
C ASN A 324 -16.76 -0.57 23.88
N LEU A 325 -17.81 -1.21 23.34
CA LEU A 325 -18.49 -2.38 23.93
C LEU A 325 -19.46 -2.11 25.10
N GLY A 326 -20.01 -0.89 25.21
CA GLY A 326 -21.25 -0.64 25.97
C GLY A 326 -21.06 -0.04 27.37
N LEU A 327 -21.86 -0.49 28.35
CA LEU A 327 -22.11 0.20 29.63
C LEU A 327 -20.88 0.44 30.53
N CYS A 328 -19.74 -0.21 30.27
CA CYS A 328 -18.51 -0.07 31.05
C CYS A 328 -17.47 0.87 30.42
N GLY A 329 -17.75 1.42 29.24
CA GLY A 329 -16.86 2.38 28.56
C GLY A 329 -16.88 3.76 29.22
N ARG A 330 -15.85 4.58 28.97
CA ARG A 330 -15.87 6.01 29.35
C ARG A 330 -16.93 6.75 28.51
N ASP A 331 -17.56 7.75 29.10
CA ASP A 331 -18.49 8.59 28.36
C ASP A 331 -17.79 9.26 27.18
N LEU A 332 -18.51 9.37 26.07
CA LEU A 332 -18.02 9.82 24.76
C LEU A 332 -18.14 11.34 24.65
N PRO A 333 -17.06 12.14 24.68
CA PRO A 333 -17.14 13.56 24.32
C PRO A 333 -17.65 13.74 22.88
N GLU A 334 -17.38 12.77 22.01
CA GLU A 334 -17.85 12.70 20.63
C GLU A 334 -19.36 12.43 20.54
N LYS A 335 -20.07 12.14 21.63
CA LYS A 335 -21.55 12.09 21.60
C LYS A 335 -22.14 13.38 21.07
N ASP A 336 -21.46 14.51 21.27
CA ASP A 336 -21.88 15.79 20.68
C ASP A 336 -21.99 15.74 19.15
N TYR A 337 -21.25 14.87 18.44
CA TYR A 337 -21.41 14.66 16.99
C TYR A 337 -22.77 14.09 16.62
N TYR A 338 -23.35 13.22 17.45
CA TYR A 338 -24.72 12.73 17.27
C TYR A 338 -25.73 13.69 17.90
N TYR A 339 -25.46 14.09 19.14
CA TYR A 339 -26.37 14.86 19.97
C TYR A 339 -26.65 16.22 19.37
N THR A 340 -25.65 16.90 18.79
CA THR A 340 -25.82 18.23 18.20
C THR A 340 -26.76 18.20 16.99
N PRO A 341 -26.56 17.34 15.96
CA PRO A 341 -27.51 17.23 14.85
C PRO A 341 -28.94 16.87 15.25
N PHE A 342 -29.12 15.92 16.18
CA PHE A 342 -30.46 15.53 16.64
C PHE A 342 -31.11 16.61 17.54
N ARG A 343 -30.37 17.18 18.50
CA ARG A 343 -30.87 18.25 19.41
C ARG A 343 -31.23 19.53 18.65
N GLU A 344 -30.38 19.92 17.71
CA GLU A 344 -30.56 21.15 16.92
C GLU A 344 -31.49 20.95 15.72
N ARG A 345 -32.10 19.76 15.58
CA ARG A 345 -32.97 19.38 14.46
C ARG A 345 -32.32 19.62 13.08
N LYS A 346 -30.99 19.48 13.02
CA LYS A 346 -30.22 19.51 11.77
C LYS A 346 -30.30 18.18 11.02
N TYR A 347 -30.66 17.11 11.73
CA TYR A 347 -31.07 15.86 11.13
C TYR A 347 -32.57 15.90 10.78
N VAL A 348 -32.91 15.53 9.56
CA VAL A 348 -34.29 15.39 9.08
C VAL A 348 -34.59 13.90 8.96
N TYR A 349 -35.74 13.46 9.50
CA TYR A 349 -36.27 12.12 9.28
C TYR A 349 -37.41 12.17 8.22
N PRO A 350 -37.44 11.29 7.20
CA PRO A 350 -36.47 10.21 6.94
C PRO A 350 -35.07 10.76 6.61
N PRO A 351 -33.99 10.05 6.99
CA PRO A 351 -32.62 10.52 6.77
C PRO A 351 -32.33 10.81 5.31
N ASN A 352 -31.40 11.74 5.09
CA ASN A 352 -30.66 11.76 3.84
C ASN A 352 -29.98 10.40 3.65
N LYS A 353 -30.28 9.72 2.54
CA LYS A 353 -29.54 8.52 2.16
C LYS A 353 -28.08 8.93 1.95
N GLY A 354 -27.17 8.24 2.63
CA GLY A 354 -25.74 8.29 2.34
C GLY A 354 -25.44 7.82 0.91
N GLY A 355 -24.24 8.13 0.45
CA GLY A 355 -23.81 7.92 -0.93
C GLY A 355 -23.04 9.11 -1.51
N ALA A 356 -22.63 10.08 -0.68
CA ALA A 356 -21.74 11.17 -1.07
C ALA A 356 -20.29 10.65 -1.10
N TRP A 357 -19.73 10.43 -2.27
CA TRP A 357 -18.33 10.07 -2.47
C TRP A 357 -17.66 11.11 -3.36
N MET A 358 -16.40 11.45 -3.10
CA MET A 358 -15.66 12.30 -4.04
C MET A 358 -15.14 11.45 -5.19
N ASP A 359 -15.45 11.85 -6.43
CA ASP A 359 -14.79 11.26 -7.60
C ASP A 359 -13.32 11.69 -7.70
N ALA A 360 -12.57 11.11 -8.64
CA ALA A 360 -11.16 11.43 -8.87
C ALA A 360 -10.89 12.93 -9.18
N THR A 361 -11.93 13.72 -9.47
CA THR A 361 -11.84 15.18 -9.69
C THR A 361 -12.09 16.00 -8.42
N GLY A 362 -12.37 15.34 -7.29
CA GLY A 362 -12.72 15.97 -6.02
C GLY A 362 -14.17 16.45 -5.96
N LYS A 363 -15.03 16.08 -6.92
CA LYS A 363 -16.45 16.42 -6.89
C LYS A 363 -17.23 15.39 -6.09
N ILE A 364 -18.03 15.87 -5.13
CA ILE A 364 -18.98 15.03 -4.40
C ILE A 364 -20.03 14.53 -5.39
N LYS A 365 -20.05 13.22 -5.64
CA LYS A 365 -21.12 12.50 -6.28
C LYS A 365 -22.03 11.91 -5.22
N GLN A 366 -23.33 12.11 -5.37
CA GLN A 366 -24.36 11.40 -4.62
C GLN A 366 -25.12 10.51 -5.58
N THR A 367 -24.57 9.32 -5.87
CA THR A 367 -25.31 8.31 -6.65
C THR A 367 -25.42 7.05 -5.80
N PRO A 368 -26.52 6.88 -5.05
CA PRO A 368 -26.77 5.66 -4.31
C PRO A 368 -26.79 4.46 -5.27
N GLY A 369 -25.84 3.53 -5.12
CA GLY A 369 -25.88 2.23 -5.79
C GLY A 369 -24.99 2.02 -7.02
N GLU A 370 -24.12 2.97 -7.39
CA GLU A 370 -23.15 2.80 -8.48
C GLU A 370 -21.70 2.78 -7.94
N TYR A 371 -21.43 1.90 -6.97
CA TYR A 371 -20.04 1.63 -6.59
C TYR A 371 -19.35 0.81 -7.68
N PRO A 372 -18.05 1.07 -7.96
CA PRO A 372 -17.28 0.18 -8.80
C PRO A 372 -17.36 -1.27 -8.28
N PRO A 373 -17.32 -2.28 -9.17
CA PRO A 373 -17.24 -3.68 -8.75
C PRO A 373 -16.10 -3.87 -7.74
N ALA A 374 -16.36 -4.70 -6.73
CA ALA A 374 -15.35 -4.98 -5.72
C ALA A 374 -14.14 -5.64 -6.37
N GLN A 375 -12.95 -5.20 -5.97
CA GLN A 375 -11.69 -5.73 -6.43
C GLN A 375 -11.39 -7.07 -5.76
N THR A 376 -10.35 -7.74 -6.24
CA THR A 376 -9.76 -8.90 -5.58
C THR A 376 -8.28 -8.66 -5.35
N MET A 377 -7.63 -9.51 -4.56
CA MET A 377 -6.18 -9.49 -4.39
C MET A 377 -5.42 -10.17 -5.54
N ALA A 378 -6.04 -10.24 -6.74
CA ALA A 378 -5.45 -10.83 -7.93
C ALA A 378 -4.07 -10.25 -8.26
N LEU A 379 -3.10 -11.13 -8.46
CA LEU A 379 -1.71 -10.79 -8.71
C LEU A 379 -1.10 -11.87 -9.60
N ARG A 380 -0.29 -11.44 -10.56
CA ARG A 380 0.56 -12.31 -11.36
C ARG A 380 2.01 -12.13 -10.93
N LEU A 381 2.72 -13.22 -10.65
CA LEU A 381 4.18 -13.20 -10.47
C LEU A 381 4.84 -13.85 -11.69
N ARG A 382 5.60 -13.06 -12.44
CA ARG A 382 6.43 -13.55 -13.55
C ARG A 382 7.60 -14.41 -13.05
N PRO A 383 8.23 -15.23 -13.90
CA PRO A 383 9.46 -15.94 -13.54
C PRO A 383 10.51 -15.02 -12.90
N GLY A 384 10.96 -15.37 -11.68
CA GLY A 384 11.91 -14.57 -10.90
C GLY A 384 11.33 -13.31 -10.23
N GLU A 385 10.03 -13.06 -10.35
CA GLU A 385 9.33 -12.02 -9.61
C GLU A 385 8.93 -12.49 -8.21
N LYS A 386 8.97 -11.58 -7.24
CA LYS A 386 8.57 -11.88 -5.87
C LYS A 386 7.75 -10.77 -5.23
N LEU A 387 6.75 -11.19 -4.45
CA LEU A 387 6.03 -10.37 -3.49
C LEU A 387 6.63 -10.58 -2.11
N VAL A 388 7.07 -9.51 -1.47
CA VAL A 388 7.48 -9.50 -0.07
C VAL A 388 6.53 -8.63 0.71
N ARG A 389 6.06 -9.08 1.87
CA ARG A 389 5.29 -8.25 2.81
C ARG A 389 6.01 -8.26 4.15
N TYR A 390 6.25 -7.08 4.70
CA TYR A 390 6.91 -6.86 5.99
C TYR A 390 5.87 -6.41 6.99
N TRP A 391 5.99 -6.80 8.26
CA TRP A 391 5.10 -6.27 9.30
C TRP A 391 5.46 -4.84 9.72
N ASP A 392 6.71 -4.44 9.53
CA ASP A 392 7.17 -3.07 9.78
C ASP A 392 6.85 -2.12 8.60
N ASN A 393 6.95 -0.82 8.84
CA ASN A 393 6.89 0.21 7.81
C ASN A 393 8.26 0.87 7.58
N VAL A 394 8.54 1.17 6.30
CA VAL A 394 9.75 1.86 5.86
C VAL A 394 9.47 3.33 5.52
N GLY A 395 8.37 3.89 6.03
CA GLY A 395 7.93 5.27 5.80
C GLY A 395 7.29 5.51 4.41
N LYS A 396 7.11 4.48 3.59
CA LYS A 396 6.45 4.58 2.28
C LYS A 396 4.94 4.39 2.46
N ASN A 397 4.15 5.42 2.22
CA ASN A 397 2.69 5.35 2.38
C ASN A 397 1.97 6.10 1.27
N VAL A 398 0.67 5.86 1.15
CA VAL A 398 -0.20 6.50 0.16
C VAL A 398 -1.18 7.49 0.78
N ILE A 399 -0.94 7.90 2.03
CA ILE A 399 -1.81 8.81 2.78
C ILE A 399 -1.64 10.22 2.21
N ARG A 400 -2.75 10.92 1.94
CA ARG A 400 -2.73 12.31 1.52
C ARG A 400 -2.49 13.23 2.72
N GLY A 401 -1.71 14.29 2.56
CA GLY A 401 -1.55 15.32 3.56
C GLY A 401 -0.13 15.45 4.12
N LYS A 402 0.24 16.70 4.45
CA LYS A 402 1.50 17.06 5.15
C LYS A 402 1.66 16.46 6.56
N ARG A 403 0.64 15.76 7.07
CA ARG A 403 0.62 15.19 8.41
C ARG A 403 0.67 13.68 8.28
N LEU A 404 1.87 13.15 8.02
CA LEU A 404 2.23 11.82 8.48
C LEU A 404 2.22 11.87 10.00
N TYR A 405 1.04 11.72 10.60
CA TYR A 405 0.99 11.55 12.04
C TYR A 405 1.66 10.21 12.34
N PRO A 406 2.57 10.16 13.32
CA PRO A 406 3.27 8.93 13.71
C PRO A 406 2.35 7.86 14.33
N THR A 407 1.02 8.04 14.26
CA THR A 407 0.00 7.23 14.93
C THR A 407 -0.75 6.27 14.01
N VAL A 408 -0.59 6.38 12.69
CA VAL A 408 -1.23 5.46 11.75
C VAL A 408 -0.34 4.23 11.57
N ARG A 409 -0.83 3.07 11.98
CA ARG A 409 -0.16 1.78 11.84
C ARG A 409 -0.48 1.17 10.47
N TYR A 410 0.54 1.11 9.64
CA TYR A 410 0.52 0.38 8.38
C TYR A 410 1.82 -0.40 8.26
N SER A 411 1.85 -1.27 7.27
CA SER A 411 2.99 -2.09 6.93
C SER A 411 3.39 -1.83 5.49
N ASN A 412 4.60 -2.25 5.12
CA ASN A 412 5.06 -2.15 3.75
C ASN A 412 5.35 -3.51 3.13
N GLY A 413 5.31 -3.55 1.81
CA GLY A 413 5.78 -4.68 1.03
C GLY A 413 6.61 -4.22 -0.16
N LYS A 414 7.08 -5.19 -0.93
CA LYS A 414 7.79 -4.96 -2.17
C LYS A 414 7.38 -5.96 -3.24
N LEU A 415 7.06 -5.46 -4.43
CA LEU A 415 7.06 -6.26 -5.65
C LEU A 415 8.40 -6.04 -6.35
N ALA A 416 9.17 -7.12 -6.48
CA ALA A 416 10.53 -7.08 -6.98
C ALA A 416 10.70 -7.97 -8.21
N TYR A 417 11.15 -7.39 -9.32
CA TYR A 417 11.34 -8.08 -10.60
C TYR A 417 12.72 -7.79 -11.19
N ARG A 418 13.46 -8.85 -11.54
CA ARG A 418 14.86 -8.80 -12.01
C ARG A 418 15.06 -9.86 -13.10
N PRO A 419 14.50 -9.68 -14.31
CA PRO A 419 14.63 -10.67 -15.37
C PRO A 419 16.09 -10.81 -15.82
N ASP A 420 16.52 -12.03 -16.09
CA ASP A 420 17.73 -12.27 -16.87
C ASP A 420 17.43 -11.93 -18.34
N LEU A 421 17.82 -10.73 -18.78
CA LEU A 421 17.55 -10.24 -20.13
C LEU A 421 18.19 -11.08 -21.24
N ARG A 422 19.07 -12.03 -20.93
CA ARG A 422 19.63 -13.00 -21.89
C ARG A 422 18.84 -14.30 -21.93
N GLY A 423 18.03 -14.57 -20.92
CA GLY A 423 17.14 -15.72 -20.89
C GLY A 423 15.93 -15.50 -21.78
N PRO A 424 15.44 -16.54 -22.49
CA PRO A 424 14.26 -16.42 -23.36
C PRO A 424 13.00 -16.02 -22.57
N LEU A 425 12.93 -16.38 -21.28
CA LEU A 425 11.80 -16.04 -20.39
C LEU A 425 11.64 -14.52 -20.17
N ALA A 426 12.71 -13.73 -20.32
CA ALA A 426 12.62 -12.28 -20.11
C ALA A 426 11.65 -11.59 -21.08
N LEU A 427 11.52 -12.13 -22.30
CA LEU A 427 10.63 -11.59 -23.33
C LEU A 427 9.16 -11.70 -22.91
N ASN A 428 8.78 -12.79 -22.23
CA ASN A 428 7.41 -13.00 -21.73
C ASN A 428 7.00 -11.97 -20.66
N GLY A 429 7.97 -11.36 -19.99
CA GLY A 429 7.72 -10.33 -18.98
C GLY A 429 7.57 -8.92 -19.53
N MET A 430 7.72 -8.72 -20.84
CA MET A 430 7.60 -7.43 -21.53
C MET A 430 6.17 -7.26 -22.07
N GLU A 431 5.59 -6.08 -21.90
CA GLU A 431 4.27 -5.70 -22.41
C GLU A 431 4.31 -5.49 -23.93
N SER A 432 5.38 -4.88 -24.43
CA SER A 432 5.60 -4.70 -25.87
C SER A 432 7.09 -4.59 -26.21
N ILE A 433 7.41 -4.99 -27.44
CA ILE A 433 8.77 -4.99 -27.99
C ILE A 433 8.69 -4.52 -29.45
N ILE A 434 9.46 -3.49 -29.82
CA ILE A 434 9.48 -2.93 -31.17
C ILE A 434 10.94 -2.74 -31.61
N ASN A 435 11.34 -3.32 -32.72
CA ASN A 435 12.69 -3.22 -33.31
C ASN A 435 13.86 -3.62 -32.37
N VAL A 436 13.63 -4.52 -31.41
CA VAL A 436 14.67 -4.96 -30.45
C VAL A 436 15.10 -6.39 -30.76
N ALA A 437 16.41 -6.62 -30.72
CA ALA A 437 17.03 -7.94 -30.76
C ALA A 437 17.54 -8.32 -29.37
N GLN A 438 17.43 -9.62 -29.04
CA GLN A 438 18.00 -10.22 -27.83
C GLN A 438 19.30 -10.95 -28.16
N GLU A 439 20.35 -10.73 -27.37
CA GLU A 439 21.62 -11.44 -27.45
C GLU A 439 21.80 -12.38 -26.26
N THR A 440 22.03 -13.67 -26.55
CA THR A 440 22.14 -14.72 -25.52
C THR A 440 23.58 -15.14 -25.23
N SER A 441 24.54 -14.87 -26.12
CA SER A 441 25.93 -15.36 -26.01
C SER A 441 26.79 -14.64 -24.97
N GLY A 442 26.35 -13.48 -24.46
CA GLY A 442 27.13 -12.62 -23.57
C GLY A 442 28.21 -11.77 -24.25
N SER A 443 28.39 -11.90 -25.57
CA SER A 443 29.40 -11.14 -26.33
C SER A 443 28.98 -9.70 -26.68
N ARG A 444 27.67 -9.41 -26.66
CA ARG A 444 27.08 -8.09 -26.90
C ARG A 444 26.05 -7.77 -25.82
N VAL A 445 25.62 -6.51 -25.74
CA VAL A 445 24.60 -6.07 -24.79
C VAL A 445 23.30 -6.89 -24.93
N ALA A 446 22.64 -7.22 -23.82
CA ALA A 446 21.57 -8.23 -23.81
C ALA A 446 20.36 -7.87 -24.68
N LEU A 447 19.86 -6.64 -24.60
CA LEU A 447 18.84 -6.12 -25.50
C LEU A 447 19.41 -4.92 -26.26
N HIS A 448 19.22 -4.88 -27.57
CA HIS A 448 19.69 -3.78 -28.40
C HIS A 448 18.78 -3.54 -29.61
N PRO A 449 18.88 -2.38 -30.28
CA PRO A 449 18.25 -2.18 -31.58
C PRO A 449 18.55 -3.29 -32.58
N GLU A 450 17.56 -3.69 -33.37
CA GLU A 450 17.73 -4.63 -34.48
C GLU A 450 18.53 -3.98 -35.62
N LYS A 451 18.25 -2.70 -35.88
CA LYS A 451 18.85 -1.91 -36.97
C LYS A 451 19.31 -0.53 -36.48
N LYS A 452 20.25 0.07 -37.22
CA LYS A 452 20.68 1.45 -37.00
C LYS A 452 19.66 2.43 -37.57
N GLY A 453 19.53 3.62 -36.96
CA GLY A 453 18.66 4.69 -37.43
C GLY A 453 17.15 4.50 -37.16
N GLU A 454 16.74 3.37 -36.56
CA GLU A 454 15.38 3.13 -36.09
C GLU A 454 15.36 3.18 -34.55
N VAL A 455 14.29 3.76 -33.99
CA VAL A 455 14.07 3.71 -32.55
C VAL A 455 13.53 2.33 -32.18
N SER A 456 14.11 1.75 -31.15
CA SER A 456 13.73 0.46 -30.61
C SER A 456 13.12 0.67 -29.22
N GLU A 457 12.05 -0.04 -28.91
CA GLU A 457 11.29 0.15 -27.68
C GLU A 457 11.05 -1.18 -26.97
N VAL A 458 11.21 -1.17 -25.65
CA VAL A 458 10.73 -2.24 -24.77
C VAL A 458 9.86 -1.62 -23.68
N VAL A 459 8.67 -2.16 -23.46
CA VAL A 459 7.77 -1.72 -22.39
C VAL A 459 7.61 -2.83 -21.36
N TRP A 460 7.70 -2.48 -20.08
CA TRP A 460 7.29 -3.32 -18.97
C TRP A 460 6.08 -2.70 -18.27
N ARG A 461 5.08 -3.52 -17.98
CA ARG A 461 4.00 -3.21 -17.06
C ARG A 461 4.30 -3.79 -15.69
N VAL A 462 4.05 -3.00 -14.65
CA VAL A 462 4.03 -3.45 -13.25
C VAL A 462 2.63 -3.18 -12.72
N ALA A 463 1.99 -4.19 -12.13
CA ALA A 463 0.65 -4.10 -11.57
C ALA A 463 0.63 -4.75 -10.19
N SER A 464 -0.17 -4.19 -9.28
CA SER A 464 -0.27 -4.64 -7.90
C SER A 464 -1.69 -4.44 -7.38
N PRO A 465 -2.28 -5.42 -6.67
CA PRO A 465 -3.55 -5.21 -5.96
C PRO A 465 -3.38 -4.28 -4.75
N TYR A 466 -2.15 -4.12 -4.26
CA TYR A 466 -1.78 -3.16 -3.22
C TYR A 466 -1.44 -1.80 -3.82
N ALA A 467 -1.79 -0.73 -3.12
CA ALA A 467 -1.42 0.62 -3.51
C ALA A 467 0.10 0.79 -3.52
N ILE A 468 0.62 1.30 -4.64
CA ILE A 468 2.04 1.56 -4.86
C ILE A 468 2.41 2.85 -4.12
N ALA A 469 3.33 2.73 -3.17
CA ALA A 469 3.81 3.80 -2.31
C ALA A 469 5.17 4.37 -2.74
N GLY A 470 5.75 3.82 -3.82
CA GLY A 470 7.03 4.24 -4.35
C GLY A 470 7.60 3.19 -5.30
N ALA A 471 8.63 3.55 -6.07
CA ALA A 471 9.40 2.55 -6.81
C ALA A 471 10.79 3.09 -7.19
N ARG A 472 11.71 2.15 -7.42
CA ARG A 472 13.01 2.44 -8.02
C ARG A 472 13.27 1.52 -9.20
N LEU A 473 13.79 2.10 -10.27
CA LEU A 473 14.21 1.39 -11.48
C LEU A 473 15.74 1.41 -11.55
N GLY A 474 16.37 0.25 -11.46
CA GLY A 474 17.80 0.11 -11.74
C GLY A 474 18.01 -0.37 -13.16
N ILE A 475 18.96 0.26 -13.87
CA ILE A 475 19.37 -0.15 -15.21
C ILE A 475 20.88 -0.27 -15.30
N ARG A 476 21.33 -1.28 -16.06
CA ARG A 476 22.68 -1.35 -16.60
C ARG A 476 22.58 -1.24 -18.10
N CYS A 477 23.09 -0.17 -18.67
CA CYS A 477 23.03 0.10 -20.09
C CYS A 477 24.43 0.23 -20.69
N ARG A 478 24.47 0.31 -22.01
CA ARG A 478 25.67 0.63 -22.77
C ARG A 478 25.28 1.63 -23.83
N CYS A 479 26.13 2.64 -24.04
CA CYS A 479 26.05 3.62 -25.12
C CYS A 479 27.50 3.91 -25.56
N ASP A 480 27.92 3.42 -26.72
CA ASP A 480 29.34 3.45 -27.14
C ASP A 480 29.79 4.84 -27.60
N THR A 481 28.92 5.57 -28.31
CA THR A 481 29.21 6.85 -28.96
C THR A 481 28.21 7.94 -28.55
N GLN A 482 28.51 9.20 -28.89
CA GLN A 482 27.58 10.31 -28.64
C GLN A 482 26.36 10.31 -29.56
N GLU A 483 26.38 9.52 -30.65
CA GLU A 483 25.24 9.34 -31.54
C GLU A 483 24.29 8.24 -31.05
N ASP A 484 24.75 7.43 -30.10
CA ASP A 484 23.96 6.40 -29.44
C ASP A 484 23.23 6.99 -28.25
N GLY A 485 22.00 6.54 -28.02
CA GLY A 485 21.30 6.92 -26.81
C GLY A 485 20.17 6.00 -26.39
N LEU A 486 19.86 6.10 -25.10
CA LEU A 486 18.84 5.33 -24.41
C LEU A 486 18.04 6.27 -23.52
N GLU A 487 16.72 6.18 -23.59
CA GLU A 487 15.79 6.95 -22.79
C GLU A 487 14.86 6.03 -22.01
N VAL A 488 14.65 6.37 -20.73
CA VAL A 488 13.67 5.74 -19.87
C VAL A 488 12.47 6.67 -19.77
N LEU A 489 11.31 6.17 -20.15
CA LEU A 489 10.04 6.86 -20.04
C LEU A 489 9.12 6.14 -19.06
N PHE A 490 8.27 6.90 -18.39
CA PHE A 490 7.28 6.42 -17.44
C PHE A 490 5.87 6.81 -17.86
N SER A 491 4.93 5.92 -17.54
CA SER A 491 3.50 6.14 -17.73
C SER A 491 2.69 5.46 -16.63
N LYS A 492 1.52 6.02 -16.28
CA LYS A 492 0.55 5.39 -15.37
C LYS A 492 -0.52 4.59 -16.11
N ASP A 493 -0.80 4.97 -17.35
CA ASP A 493 -1.90 4.48 -18.18
C ASP A 493 -1.42 3.60 -19.36
N GLY A 494 -0.13 3.70 -19.72
CA GLY A 494 0.47 3.07 -20.90
C GLY A 494 0.34 3.91 -22.18
N GLU A 495 -0.32 5.06 -22.10
CA GLU A 495 -0.65 5.92 -23.23
C GLU A 495 0.12 7.24 -23.18
N THR A 496 0.12 7.87 -22.00
CA THR A 496 0.78 9.14 -21.78
C THR A 496 2.17 8.88 -21.19
N TRP A 497 3.23 9.38 -21.83
CA TRP A 497 4.61 9.08 -21.48
C TRP A 497 5.38 10.32 -21.04
N ARG A 498 6.24 10.18 -20.02
CA ARG A 498 7.18 11.21 -19.56
C ARG A 498 8.59 10.67 -19.55
N SER A 499 9.52 11.43 -20.14
CA SER A 499 10.95 11.16 -19.99
C SER A 499 11.36 11.31 -18.53
N LEU A 500 11.99 10.28 -17.98
CA LEU A 500 12.56 10.29 -16.64
C LEU A 500 14.07 10.44 -16.66
N TRP A 501 14.70 9.85 -17.67
CA TRP A 501 16.13 9.69 -17.69
C TRP A 501 16.63 9.41 -19.11
N VAL A 502 17.79 9.96 -19.46
CA VAL A 502 18.43 9.77 -20.77
C VAL A 502 19.93 9.48 -20.56
N ALA A 503 20.46 8.54 -21.34
CA ALA A 503 21.89 8.35 -21.56
C ALA A 503 22.25 8.68 -23.00
N ILE A 504 23.28 9.52 -23.15
CA ILE A 504 23.94 9.83 -24.41
C ILE A 504 25.45 9.67 -24.16
N GLY A 505 26.17 8.99 -25.05
CA GLY A 505 27.59 8.68 -24.83
C GLY A 505 27.84 7.65 -23.73
N ARG A 506 29.10 7.43 -23.35
CA ARG A 506 29.51 6.34 -22.45
C ARG A 506 28.83 6.43 -21.07
N ARG A 507 27.89 5.51 -20.84
CA ARG A 507 27.21 5.35 -19.57
C ARG A 507 26.86 3.89 -19.30
N LEU A 508 27.00 3.46 -18.05
CA LEU A 508 26.95 2.05 -17.68
C LEU A 508 25.84 1.69 -16.67
N ASP A 509 25.59 2.49 -15.64
CA ASP A 509 24.57 2.18 -14.63
C ASP A 509 23.77 3.43 -14.19
N ALA A 510 22.52 3.23 -13.78
CA ALA A 510 21.70 4.26 -13.13
C ALA A 510 20.61 3.66 -12.23
N CYS A 511 20.20 4.42 -11.21
CA CYS A 511 19.00 4.14 -10.43
C CYS A 511 18.05 5.33 -10.52
N VAL A 512 16.90 5.13 -11.17
CA VAL A 512 15.86 6.16 -11.32
C VAL A 512 14.85 6.01 -10.20
N ASP A 513 14.70 7.04 -9.38
CA ASP A 513 13.69 7.10 -8.33
C ASP A 513 12.34 7.55 -8.92
N LEU A 514 11.28 6.77 -8.66
CA LEU A 514 9.94 6.97 -9.22
C LEU A 514 8.95 7.49 -8.18
N ASP A 515 9.38 7.71 -6.93
CA ASP A 515 8.49 8.08 -5.84
C ASP A 515 7.75 9.38 -6.12
N TRP A 516 8.40 10.34 -6.77
CA TRP A 516 7.78 11.60 -7.17
C TRP A 516 6.60 11.45 -8.14
N TYR A 517 6.50 10.31 -8.81
CA TYR A 517 5.42 10.00 -9.75
C TYR A 517 4.37 9.06 -9.16
N LEU A 518 4.78 8.21 -8.21
CA LEU A 518 3.97 7.12 -7.68
C LEU A 518 3.44 7.36 -6.26
N ASN A 519 4.19 8.06 -5.41
CA ASN A 519 3.85 8.26 -4.01
C ASN A 519 2.97 9.51 -3.83
N PRO A 520 1.66 9.36 -3.55
CA PRO A 520 0.77 10.50 -3.40
C PRO A 520 1.05 11.33 -2.14
N ALA A 521 1.72 10.77 -1.12
CA ALA A 521 2.10 11.51 0.09
C ALA A 521 3.16 12.59 -0.18
N LEU A 522 3.93 12.46 -1.27
CA LEU A 522 4.92 13.46 -1.67
C LEU A 522 4.31 14.62 -2.49
N ASN A 523 3.09 14.47 -3.01
CA ASN A 523 2.50 15.45 -3.93
C ASN A 523 2.16 16.79 -3.25
N ASP A 524 1.90 16.80 -1.94
CA ASP A 524 1.57 18.01 -1.18
C ASP A 524 2.79 18.91 -0.89
N TRP A 525 4.02 18.45 -1.18
CA TRP A 525 5.25 19.11 -0.73
C TRP A 525 5.72 20.28 -1.60
N ARG A 526 5.33 20.36 -2.89
CA ARG A 526 5.83 21.42 -3.81
C ARG A 526 4.77 22.36 -4.40
N GLY A 527 3.50 22.23 -4.01
CA GLY A 527 2.45 23.14 -4.48
C GLY A 527 2.24 23.12 -6.01
N GLU A 528 2.62 22.04 -6.69
CA GLU A 528 2.50 21.88 -8.13
C GLU A 528 1.03 21.62 -8.53
N THR A 529 0.55 22.35 -9.54
CA THR A 529 -0.85 22.39 -10.01
C THR A 529 -1.11 21.51 -11.24
N ASP A 530 -0.21 20.57 -11.58
CA ASP A 530 -0.41 19.64 -12.70
C ASP A 530 -1.38 18.51 -12.31
N LEU A 531 -2.67 18.86 -12.31
CA LEU A 531 -3.80 18.02 -11.91
C LEU A 531 -3.95 16.73 -12.73
N GLY A 532 -3.36 16.66 -13.93
CA GLY A 532 -3.55 15.53 -14.85
C GLY A 532 -2.82 14.24 -14.45
N TRP A 533 -1.84 14.31 -13.56
CA TRP A 533 -0.90 13.20 -13.33
C TRP A 533 -0.74 12.75 -11.88
N ARG A 534 -1.35 13.45 -10.92
CA ARG A 534 -0.94 13.37 -9.50
C ARG A 534 -2.03 13.20 -8.44
N MET A 535 -3.23 12.82 -8.82
CA MET A 535 -4.26 12.56 -7.82
C MET A 535 -4.47 11.05 -7.67
N GLY A 536 -4.06 10.51 -6.53
CA GLY A 536 -4.47 9.19 -6.08
C GLY A 536 -3.37 8.14 -5.94
N PRO A 537 -3.65 7.11 -5.13
CA PRO A 537 -2.86 5.89 -5.10
C PRO A 537 -2.83 5.25 -6.49
N CYS A 538 -1.67 4.71 -6.84
CA CYS A 538 -1.45 4.04 -8.10
C CYS A 538 -1.43 2.52 -7.89
N TYR A 539 -1.99 1.74 -8.81
CA TYR A 539 -2.02 0.27 -8.73
C TYR A 539 -1.30 -0.40 -9.91
N GLN A 540 -0.85 0.40 -10.86
CA GLN A 540 -0.01 -0.05 -11.96
C GLN A 540 0.84 1.11 -12.49
N TYR A 541 1.92 0.80 -13.18
CA TYR A 541 2.66 1.74 -14.00
C TYR A 541 3.40 1.00 -15.12
N TYR A 542 3.93 1.78 -16.05
CA TYR A 542 4.68 1.30 -17.20
C TYR A 542 6.02 2.01 -17.27
N ILE A 543 7.04 1.25 -17.66
CA ILE A 543 8.36 1.75 -18.00
C ILE A 543 8.65 1.38 -19.44
N LYS A 544 8.96 2.39 -20.26
CA LYS A 544 9.46 2.21 -21.62
C LYS A 544 10.94 2.52 -21.64
N VAL A 545 11.72 1.65 -22.25
CA VAL A 545 13.11 1.91 -22.63
C VAL A 545 13.16 2.09 -24.14
N ALA A 546 13.43 3.31 -24.59
CA ALA A 546 13.65 3.65 -25.98
C ALA A 546 15.16 3.72 -26.27
N MET A 547 15.61 3.14 -27.38
CA MET A 547 17.01 3.04 -27.75
C MET A 547 17.19 3.43 -29.21
N TRP A 548 18.26 4.17 -29.52
CA TRP A 548 18.64 4.48 -30.90
C TRP A 548 20.15 4.33 -31.08
N ALA A 549 20.52 3.58 -32.12
CA ALA A 549 21.90 3.33 -32.49
C ALA A 549 22.33 4.28 -33.61
N GLY A 550 23.40 5.04 -33.39
CA GLY A 550 23.96 5.95 -34.38
C GLY A 550 24.71 5.21 -35.50
N SER A 551 25.51 4.21 -35.12
CA SER A 551 26.38 3.48 -36.07
C SER A 551 26.10 1.98 -36.10
N ARG A 552 26.23 1.30 -34.95
CA ARG A 552 26.10 -0.16 -34.81
C ARG A 552 24.93 -0.49 -33.92
N PRO A 553 24.03 -1.41 -34.29
CA PRO A 553 22.85 -1.72 -33.48
C PRO A 553 23.20 -2.13 -32.04
N HIS A 554 24.30 -2.86 -31.82
CA HIS A 554 24.80 -3.28 -30.51
C HIS A 554 25.68 -2.23 -29.79
N GLY A 555 25.82 -1.03 -30.35
CA GLY A 555 26.51 0.09 -29.71
C GLY A 555 25.71 0.73 -28.57
N VAL A 556 24.40 0.48 -28.55
CA VAL A 556 23.49 0.85 -27.47
C VAL A 556 22.69 -0.35 -27.00
N GLY A 557 22.36 -0.41 -25.72
CA GLY A 557 21.43 -1.40 -25.23
C GLY A 557 21.30 -1.47 -23.71
N LEU A 558 20.59 -2.49 -23.27
CA LEU A 558 20.31 -2.81 -21.88
C LEU A 558 20.86 -4.20 -21.53
N ASP A 559 21.75 -4.27 -20.54
CA ASP A 559 22.30 -5.53 -20.01
C ASP A 559 21.53 -6.03 -18.78
N ALA A 560 20.95 -5.12 -18.00
CA ALA A 560 20.12 -5.48 -16.86
C ALA A 560 19.07 -4.41 -16.59
N ILE A 561 17.92 -4.86 -16.07
CA ILE A 561 16.86 -4.01 -15.55
C ILE A 561 16.33 -4.61 -14.24
N ARG A 562 16.01 -3.77 -13.28
CA ARG A 562 15.38 -4.18 -12.02
C ARG A 562 14.30 -3.21 -11.62
N PHE A 563 13.21 -3.77 -11.10
CA PHE A 563 12.08 -3.04 -10.56
C PHE A 563 11.99 -3.37 -9.07
N ASP A 564 12.00 -2.33 -8.23
CA ASP A 564 11.75 -2.43 -6.80
C ASP A 564 10.57 -1.51 -6.47
N THR A 565 9.36 -2.07 -6.45
CA THR A 565 8.12 -1.33 -6.23
C THR A 565 7.69 -1.48 -4.78
N ASP A 566 7.66 -0.37 -4.05
CA ASP A 566 7.17 -0.33 -2.68
C ASP A 566 5.64 -0.29 -2.67
N ILE A 567 5.03 -1.13 -1.84
CA ILE A 567 3.58 -1.19 -1.67
C ILE A 567 3.20 -0.94 -0.22
N GLN A 568 1.99 -0.41 0.01
CA GLN A 568 1.39 -0.32 1.34
C GLN A 568 0.53 -1.55 1.61
N CYS A 569 0.63 -2.09 2.83
CA CYS A 569 -0.21 -3.18 3.32
C CYS A 569 -0.86 -2.76 4.64
N ALA A 570 -2.09 -3.19 4.87
CA ALA A 570 -2.68 -3.15 6.19
C ALA A 570 -2.01 -4.21 7.07
N THR A 571 -1.49 -3.82 8.24
CA THR A 571 -0.75 -4.74 9.13
C THR A 571 -1.57 -5.97 9.50
N ARG A 572 -2.87 -5.78 9.79
CA ARG A 572 -3.80 -6.87 10.14
C ARG A 572 -4.01 -7.88 9.02
N SER A 573 -3.90 -7.48 7.75
CA SER A 573 -4.13 -8.40 6.62
C SER A 573 -2.97 -9.36 6.34
N LEU A 574 -1.86 -9.21 7.05
CA LEU A 574 -0.71 -10.08 6.87
C LEU A 574 -0.97 -11.45 7.52
N PRO A 575 -0.45 -12.56 6.94
CA PRO A 575 -0.71 -13.91 7.43
C PRO A 575 0.12 -14.19 8.68
N SER A 576 -0.37 -13.73 9.83
CA SER A 576 0.36 -13.81 11.09
C SER A 576 0.34 -15.20 11.69
N LEU A 577 1.48 -15.59 12.23
CA LEU A 577 1.60 -16.77 13.08
C LEU A 577 1.32 -16.39 14.55
N PHE A 578 0.67 -17.30 15.27
CA PHE A 578 0.32 -17.25 16.68
C PHE A 578 1.10 -18.32 17.47
N CYS A 579 1.26 -18.13 18.78
CA CYS A 579 1.97 -19.07 19.63
C CYS A 579 1.25 -20.42 19.60
N GLY A 580 1.98 -21.49 19.29
CA GLY A 580 1.45 -22.83 19.09
C GLY A 580 1.64 -23.34 17.67
N GLU A 581 0.76 -24.22 17.23
CA GLU A 581 0.73 -24.75 15.87
C GLU A 581 -0.15 -23.86 14.98
N ASN A 582 0.36 -23.53 13.80
CA ASN A 582 -0.29 -22.70 12.79
C ASN A 582 -0.47 -23.46 11.49
#